data_AF-A0A966UPE3-F1
#
_entry.id   AF-A0A966UPE3-F1
#
_cell.length_a   1.000
_cell.length_b   1.000
_cell.length_c   1.000
_cell.angle_alpha   90.00
_cell.angle_beta   90.00
_cell.angle_gamma   90.00
#
_symmetry.space_group_name_H-M   'P 1'
#
loop_
_entity.id
_entity.type
_entity.pdbx_description
1 polymer ?
#
loop_
_entity_poly.entity_id
_entity_poly.type
_entity_poly.pdbx_seq_one_letter_code
_entity_poly.pdbx_strand_id
1 'polypeptide(L)'
;MVATLISLLLRISLFFCITAHAAGTTGLNYQTYAAGGATPTYTQDANGNITNRTLVSTGTVSTINYNWGGGAILNSNRADGTIVRFYGYINIAASGTYNFGGNADDGIRIKVNNTSVVNSWREDGGTFRSGSIYLTAGIYAIELMYYENGGGALVNLQWYLNNSWQIVDSTYIATDSTYFTPATPTYSSGITTAQQTRKTSETTQRLNQSGNEIQIEQIGDNNNITIRQGVTISGKNRIELYSNGNYNTLNLNQGYTTSGTVSSNDSNNHYLNLNLIGNNNTVTKQQTGTNNFLETTISGNSNNVTNIQQGTSGKILFQNVSGNNNTVTTNQKDSGQHYLDIKLTGNGHNVGVTQQGTGNHAATIDFTNSGGASSLNLNQSGSVNQIYSIQQSCVNAAGCSTTITQP
;
A
#
# COMPACT_ATOMS: atom_id res chain seq x y z
N MET A 1 34.97 -31.75 -23.47
CA MET A 1 33.65 -31.18 -23.79
C MET A 1 32.79 -31.28 -22.55
N VAL A 2 32.66 -30.19 -21.78
CA VAL A 2 31.68 -30.09 -20.68
C VAL A 2 30.80 -28.92 -21.05
N ALA A 3 29.53 -29.21 -21.32
CA ALA A 3 28.54 -28.25 -21.78
C ALA A 3 28.06 -27.40 -20.58
N THR A 4 28.27 -26.09 -20.66
CA THR A 4 27.77 -25.11 -19.71
C THR A 4 26.30 -24.83 -20.02
N LEU A 5 25.40 -25.26 -19.13
CA LEU A 5 23.98 -24.94 -19.20
C LEU A 5 23.78 -23.49 -18.74
N ILE A 6 23.54 -22.56 -19.66
CA ILE A 6 23.15 -21.18 -19.33
C ILE A 6 21.63 -21.17 -19.15
N SER A 7 21.15 -21.09 -17.91
CA SER A 7 19.73 -20.86 -17.63
C SER A 7 19.40 -19.39 -17.88
N LEU A 8 18.83 -19.09 -19.05
CA LEU A 8 18.28 -17.80 -19.37
C LEU A 8 16.93 -17.64 -18.64
N LEU A 9 16.93 -17.00 -17.46
CA LEU A 9 15.69 -16.56 -16.82
C LEU A 9 15.09 -15.41 -17.62
N LEU A 10 14.20 -15.75 -18.55
CA LEU A 10 13.37 -14.81 -19.28
C LEU A 10 12.38 -14.17 -18.29
N ARG A 11 12.69 -12.96 -17.79
CA ARG A 11 11.70 -12.16 -17.07
C ARG A 11 10.71 -11.61 -18.08
N ILE A 12 9.57 -12.28 -18.20
CA ILE A 12 8.41 -11.77 -18.91
C ILE A 12 7.87 -10.59 -18.10
N SER A 13 8.25 -9.37 -18.48
CA SER A 13 7.53 -8.17 -18.06
C SER A 13 6.22 -8.13 -18.83
N LEU A 14 5.15 -8.67 -18.23
CA LEU A 14 3.79 -8.46 -18.70
C LEU A 14 3.50 -6.96 -18.54
N PHE A 15 3.60 -6.20 -19.63
CA PHE A 15 3.00 -4.86 -19.71
C PHE A 15 1.49 -5.07 -19.76
N PHE A 16 0.83 -5.03 -18.60
CA PHE A 16 -0.58 -4.71 -18.57
C PHE A 16 -0.70 -3.25 -19.02
N CYS A 17 -1.19 -3.04 -20.24
CA CYS A 17 -1.77 -1.75 -20.61
C CYS A 17 -3.06 -1.63 -19.79
N ILE A 18 -2.94 -1.15 -18.56
CA ILE A 18 -4.07 -0.70 -17.78
C ILE A 18 -4.47 0.61 -18.45
N THR A 19 -5.53 0.58 -19.26
CA THR A 19 -6.22 1.81 -19.62
C THR A 19 -6.61 2.49 -18.32
N ALA A 20 -5.99 3.64 -18.03
CA ALA A 20 -6.33 4.45 -16.87
C ALA A 20 -7.83 4.79 -16.97
N HIS A 21 -8.66 4.05 -16.23
CA HIS A 21 -10.03 4.46 -16.00
C HIS A 21 -9.97 5.73 -15.15
N ALA A 22 -10.73 6.75 -15.55
CA ALA A 22 -10.89 7.94 -14.73
C ALA A 22 -11.36 7.51 -13.33
N ALA A 23 -10.77 8.09 -12.28
CA ALA A 23 -11.17 7.81 -10.91
C ALA A 23 -12.69 8.03 -10.76
N GLY A 24 -13.33 7.17 -9.96
CA GLY A 24 -14.75 7.32 -9.65
C GLY A 24 -15.07 8.70 -9.09
N THR A 25 -16.33 9.12 -9.22
CA THR A 25 -16.88 10.31 -8.58
C THR A 25 -17.85 9.89 -7.49
N THR A 26 -18.18 10.79 -6.56
CA THR A 26 -19.26 10.56 -5.61
C THR A 26 -20.59 10.29 -6.33
N GLY A 27 -21.46 9.49 -5.71
CA GLY A 27 -22.77 9.14 -6.26
C GLY A 27 -22.83 7.76 -6.91
N LEU A 28 -23.85 7.51 -7.73
CA LEU A 28 -24.07 6.25 -8.45
C LEU A 28 -24.31 6.50 -9.93
N ASN A 29 -23.96 5.54 -10.77
CA ASN A 29 -24.36 5.52 -12.16
C ASN A 29 -25.83 5.13 -12.28
N TYR A 30 -26.52 5.61 -13.31
CA TYR A 30 -27.84 5.13 -13.68
C TYR A 30 -27.94 4.77 -15.16
N GLN A 31 -28.81 3.80 -15.45
CA GLN A 31 -29.26 3.42 -16.79
C GLN A 31 -30.77 3.30 -16.76
N THR A 32 -31.46 4.01 -17.66
CA THR A 32 -32.92 3.98 -17.78
C THR A 32 -33.33 3.27 -19.07
N TYR A 33 -34.34 2.43 -19.00
CA TYR A 33 -34.80 1.57 -20.09
C TYR A 33 -36.31 1.67 -20.28
N ALA A 34 -36.77 1.60 -21.53
CA ALA A 34 -38.20 1.47 -21.83
C ALA A 34 -38.68 0.05 -21.50
N ALA A 35 -39.74 -0.08 -20.69
CA ALA A 35 -40.28 -1.37 -20.26
C ALA A 35 -41.76 -1.28 -19.86
N GLY A 36 -42.68 -1.79 -20.69
CA GLY A 36 -44.11 -1.81 -20.37
C GLY A 36 -44.59 -3.10 -19.68
N GLY A 37 -45.71 -3.00 -18.98
CA GLY A 37 -46.45 -4.10 -18.35
C GLY A 37 -46.29 -4.15 -16.83
N ALA A 38 -47.31 -4.67 -16.14
CA ALA A 38 -47.42 -4.70 -14.67
C ALA A 38 -46.21 -5.29 -13.93
N THR A 39 -45.48 -6.22 -14.54
CA THR A 39 -44.25 -6.81 -13.99
C THR A 39 -43.22 -6.99 -15.11
N PRO A 40 -42.48 -5.94 -15.49
CA PRO A 40 -41.61 -6.02 -16.65
C PRO A 40 -40.41 -6.93 -16.36
N THR A 41 -40.13 -7.89 -17.23
CA THR A 41 -38.96 -8.76 -17.12
C THR A 41 -37.71 -8.09 -17.70
N TYR A 42 -36.53 -8.47 -17.22
CA TYR A 42 -35.26 -8.05 -17.78
C TYR A 42 -34.21 -9.16 -17.59
N THR A 43 -33.20 -9.18 -18.46
CA THR A 43 -32.05 -10.09 -18.38
C THR A 43 -30.78 -9.25 -18.24
N GLN A 44 -29.90 -9.61 -17.31
CA GLN A 44 -28.61 -8.94 -17.10
C GLN A 44 -27.46 -9.81 -17.63
N ASP A 45 -26.44 -9.19 -18.21
CA ASP A 45 -25.15 -9.83 -18.50
C ASP A 45 -24.27 -9.93 -17.22
N ALA A 46 -23.04 -10.44 -17.36
CA ALA A 46 -22.09 -10.57 -16.25
C ALA A 46 -21.66 -9.22 -15.63
N ASN A 47 -21.81 -8.11 -16.37
CA ASN A 47 -21.53 -6.75 -15.91
C ASN A 47 -22.81 -6.06 -15.36
N GLY A 48 -23.92 -6.79 -15.33
CA GLY A 48 -25.24 -6.33 -14.88
C GLY A 48 -25.99 -5.45 -15.89
N ASN A 49 -25.49 -5.28 -17.11
CA ASN A 49 -26.20 -4.50 -18.13
C ASN A 49 -27.47 -5.23 -18.57
N ILE A 50 -28.59 -4.51 -18.71
CA ILE A 50 -29.82 -5.08 -19.24
C ILE A 50 -29.69 -5.27 -20.76
N THR A 51 -29.90 -6.50 -21.25
CA THR A 51 -29.66 -6.86 -22.66
C THR A 51 -30.92 -7.00 -23.50
N ASN A 52 -32.10 -7.11 -22.89
CA ASN A 52 -33.38 -7.33 -23.57
C ASN A 52 -34.36 -6.15 -23.46
N ARG A 53 -33.86 -4.94 -23.17
CA ARG A 53 -34.64 -3.70 -23.11
C ARG A 53 -33.88 -2.57 -23.80
N THR A 54 -34.62 -1.61 -24.36
CA THR A 54 -34.03 -0.44 -25.03
C THR A 54 -33.55 0.57 -23.99
N LEU A 55 -32.24 0.82 -23.96
CA LEU A 55 -31.63 1.88 -23.15
C LEU A 55 -32.07 3.26 -23.72
N VAL A 56 -32.56 4.14 -22.86
CA VAL A 56 -33.08 5.47 -23.24
C VAL A 56 -32.32 6.63 -22.62
N SER A 57 -31.66 6.43 -21.48
CA SER A 57 -30.90 7.49 -20.78
C SER A 57 -29.84 6.86 -19.88
N THR A 58 -28.72 7.56 -19.69
CA THR A 58 -27.65 7.20 -18.77
C THR A 58 -27.07 8.44 -18.12
N GLY A 59 -26.51 8.29 -16.92
CA GLY A 59 -25.80 9.37 -16.26
C GLY A 59 -25.37 8.99 -14.84
N THR A 60 -25.21 10.00 -14.00
CA THR A 60 -24.88 9.82 -12.58
C THR A 60 -25.87 10.59 -11.70
N VAL A 61 -26.04 10.12 -10.47
CA VAL A 61 -26.86 10.75 -9.43
C VAL A 61 -26.05 10.85 -8.15
N SER A 62 -26.20 11.93 -7.38
CA SER A 62 -25.51 12.08 -6.10
C SER A 62 -26.07 11.14 -5.03
N THR A 63 -27.38 10.88 -5.07
CA THR A 63 -28.14 9.99 -4.16
C THR A 63 -29.35 9.41 -4.90
N ILE A 64 -29.99 8.39 -4.34
CA ILE A 64 -31.30 7.89 -4.82
C ILE A 64 -32.37 8.37 -3.84
N ASN A 65 -33.03 9.48 -4.17
CA ASN A 65 -34.16 10.02 -3.41
C ASN A 65 -35.05 10.84 -4.34
N TYR A 66 -35.89 10.15 -5.11
CA TYR A 66 -36.69 10.74 -6.17
C TYR A 66 -38.18 10.55 -5.93
N ASN A 67 -38.95 11.60 -6.22
CA ASN A 67 -40.40 11.57 -6.36
C ASN A 67 -40.74 12.38 -7.61
N TRP A 68 -41.05 11.67 -8.69
CA TRP A 68 -41.39 12.27 -9.98
C TRP A 68 -42.90 12.52 -10.11
N GLY A 69 -43.75 11.89 -9.28
CA GLY A 69 -45.19 11.89 -9.49
C GLY A 69 -45.51 11.35 -10.89
N GLY A 70 -46.31 12.07 -11.67
CA GLY A 70 -46.54 11.73 -13.09
C GLY A 70 -45.51 12.32 -14.08
N GLY A 71 -44.35 12.76 -13.59
CA GLY A 71 -43.29 13.40 -14.39
C GLY A 71 -42.32 12.41 -15.04
N ALA A 72 -41.48 12.91 -15.95
CA ALA A 72 -40.51 12.07 -16.65
C ALA A 72 -39.37 11.58 -15.74
N ILE A 73 -39.08 10.27 -15.77
CA ILE A 73 -38.07 9.60 -14.96
C ILE A 73 -36.68 9.77 -15.59
N LEU A 74 -35.73 10.39 -14.88
CA LEU A 74 -34.29 10.48 -15.24
C LEU A 74 -33.99 10.74 -16.72
N ASN A 75 -34.53 11.83 -17.27
CA ASN A 75 -34.33 12.26 -18.66
C ASN A 75 -34.75 11.21 -19.72
N SER A 76 -35.58 10.24 -19.36
CA SER A 76 -36.09 9.23 -20.31
C SER A 76 -37.18 9.74 -21.23
N ASN A 77 -37.77 10.92 -20.93
CA ASN A 77 -39.01 11.43 -21.52
C ASN A 77 -40.21 10.48 -21.33
N ARG A 78 -40.18 9.62 -20.30
CA ARG A 78 -41.24 8.66 -19.97
C ARG A 78 -41.64 8.83 -18.51
N ALA A 79 -42.94 9.00 -18.28
CA ALA A 79 -43.52 8.95 -16.93
C ALA A 79 -43.76 7.51 -16.51
N ASP A 80 -44.27 6.68 -17.44
CA ASP A 80 -44.65 5.29 -17.18
C ASP A 80 -43.82 4.30 -17.99
N GLY A 81 -43.95 3.01 -17.65
CA GLY A 81 -43.34 1.91 -18.40
C GLY A 81 -41.82 2.05 -18.55
N THR A 82 -41.13 2.15 -17.41
CA THR A 82 -39.71 2.44 -17.31
C THR A 82 -39.03 1.51 -16.30
N ILE A 83 -37.83 1.03 -16.62
CA ILE A 83 -36.90 0.40 -15.64
C ILE A 83 -35.72 1.33 -15.44
N VAL A 84 -35.29 1.51 -14.20
CA VAL A 84 -34.02 2.17 -13.87
C VAL A 84 -33.12 1.21 -13.12
N ARG A 85 -31.86 1.15 -13.55
CA ARG A 85 -30.76 0.51 -12.83
C ARG A 85 -29.86 1.58 -12.29
N PHE A 86 -29.71 1.65 -10.98
CA PHE A 86 -28.66 2.40 -10.30
C PHE A 86 -27.55 1.45 -9.87
N TYR A 87 -26.29 1.80 -10.10
CA TYR A 87 -25.16 0.94 -9.75
C TYR A 87 -23.87 1.71 -9.46
N GLY A 88 -23.04 1.13 -8.61
CA GLY A 88 -21.75 1.69 -8.21
C GLY A 88 -21.20 0.92 -7.01
N TYR A 89 -20.56 1.63 -6.09
CA TYR A 89 -19.93 1.07 -4.92
C TYR A 89 -20.35 1.80 -3.66
N ILE A 90 -20.40 1.09 -2.53
CA ILE A 90 -20.64 1.62 -1.19
C ILE A 90 -19.45 1.30 -0.28
N ASN A 91 -19.02 2.26 0.52
CA ASN A 91 -17.98 2.11 1.53
C ASN A 91 -18.57 1.77 2.91
N ILE A 92 -18.13 0.64 3.48
CA ILE A 92 -18.53 0.14 4.79
C ILE A 92 -17.37 0.37 5.76
N ALA A 93 -17.52 1.32 6.68
CA ALA A 93 -16.46 1.73 7.59
C ALA A 93 -16.15 0.72 8.70
N ALA A 94 -17.15 -0.06 9.15
CA ALA A 94 -17.01 -1.00 10.25
C ALA A 94 -17.72 -2.32 9.93
N SER A 95 -17.18 -3.42 10.43
CA SER A 95 -17.83 -4.72 10.27
C SER A 95 -19.11 -4.80 11.11
N GLY A 96 -20.19 -5.30 10.53
CA GLY A 96 -21.48 -5.40 11.22
C GLY A 96 -22.64 -5.84 10.32
N THR A 97 -23.82 -5.93 10.91
CA THR A 97 -25.07 -6.17 10.17
C THR A 97 -25.66 -4.83 9.73
N TYR A 98 -25.81 -4.66 8.43
CA TYR A 98 -26.40 -3.48 7.81
C TYR A 98 -27.79 -3.79 7.30
N ASN A 99 -28.73 -2.87 7.53
CA ASN A 99 -30.07 -2.93 6.94
C ASN A 99 -30.16 -1.92 5.80
N PHE A 100 -30.58 -2.39 4.63
CA PHE A 100 -30.85 -1.55 3.46
C PHE A 100 -32.33 -1.67 3.09
N GLY A 101 -32.89 -0.59 2.57
CA GLY A 101 -34.30 -0.54 2.19
C GLY A 101 -34.65 0.70 1.42
N GLY A 102 -35.93 0.85 1.10
CA GLY A 102 -36.45 2.02 0.41
C GLY A 102 -37.91 1.88 0.04
N ASN A 103 -38.50 3.00 -0.36
CA ASN A 103 -39.79 3.03 -1.04
C ASN A 103 -39.57 2.94 -2.55
N ALA A 104 -40.49 2.28 -3.24
CA ALA A 104 -40.65 2.40 -4.68
C ALA A 104 -42.14 2.31 -5.02
N ASP A 105 -42.54 3.15 -5.95
CA ASP A 105 -43.79 3.06 -6.70
C ASP A 105 -43.35 2.98 -8.15
N ASP A 106 -43.28 1.81 -8.82
CA ASP A 106 -43.68 0.45 -8.37
C ASP A 106 -42.55 -0.39 -7.72
N GLY A 107 -41.84 -1.21 -8.49
CA GLY A 107 -41.04 -2.31 -7.96
C GLY A 107 -39.60 -1.94 -7.60
N ILE A 108 -39.04 -2.60 -6.60
CA ILE A 108 -37.65 -2.40 -6.12
C ILE A 108 -36.91 -3.72 -5.88
N ARG A 109 -35.64 -3.77 -6.30
CA ARG A 109 -34.67 -4.78 -5.87
C ARG A 109 -33.38 -4.09 -5.46
N ILE A 110 -32.79 -4.54 -4.36
CA ILE A 110 -31.48 -4.04 -3.90
C ILE A 110 -30.55 -5.24 -3.78
N LYS A 111 -29.35 -5.12 -4.36
CA LYS A 111 -28.25 -6.05 -4.17
C LYS A 111 -27.04 -5.32 -3.58
N VAL A 112 -26.36 -5.96 -2.64
CA VAL A 112 -25.06 -5.54 -2.13
C VAL A 112 -24.11 -6.73 -2.25
N ASN A 113 -22.95 -6.52 -2.87
CA ASN A 113 -21.98 -7.58 -3.17
C ASN A 113 -22.62 -8.79 -3.87
N ASN A 114 -23.42 -8.53 -4.91
CA ASN A 114 -24.23 -9.52 -5.65
C ASN A 114 -25.26 -10.32 -4.82
N THR A 115 -25.39 -10.04 -3.53
CA THR A 115 -26.37 -10.68 -2.64
C THR A 115 -27.64 -9.86 -2.61
N SER A 116 -28.79 -10.50 -2.88
CA SER A 116 -30.08 -9.82 -2.83
C SER A 116 -30.47 -9.50 -1.38
N VAL A 117 -30.69 -8.21 -1.11
CA VAL A 117 -31.12 -7.69 0.20
C VAL A 117 -32.61 -7.37 0.19
N VAL A 118 -33.10 -6.77 -0.91
CA VAL A 118 -34.53 -6.53 -1.14
C VAL A 118 -34.91 -7.12 -2.50
N ASN A 119 -36.03 -7.82 -2.56
CA ASN A 119 -36.58 -8.37 -3.80
C ASN A 119 -38.12 -8.21 -3.85
N SER A 120 -38.58 -7.04 -4.26
CA SER A 120 -40.02 -6.69 -4.34
C SER A 120 -40.35 -6.17 -5.73
N TRP A 121 -40.43 -7.07 -6.71
CA TRP A 121 -40.66 -6.73 -8.12
C TRP A 121 -42.12 -6.97 -8.54
N ARG A 122 -43.01 -6.10 -8.06
CA ARG A 122 -44.46 -6.13 -8.32
C ARG A 122 -45.01 -4.70 -8.24
N GLU A 123 -46.22 -4.51 -8.74
CA GLU A 123 -46.96 -3.25 -8.58
C GLU A 123 -47.14 -2.94 -7.08
N ASP A 124 -46.83 -1.71 -6.67
CA ASP A 124 -46.86 -1.29 -5.27
C ASP A 124 -46.89 0.24 -5.20
N GLY A 125 -47.85 0.83 -4.48
CA GLY A 125 -47.98 2.30 -4.38
C GLY A 125 -47.01 2.96 -3.39
N GLY A 126 -45.73 2.57 -3.40
CA GLY A 126 -44.72 3.22 -2.55
C GLY A 126 -44.42 2.55 -1.21
N THR A 127 -44.78 1.27 -0.97
CA THR A 127 -44.53 0.66 0.35
C THR A 127 -43.03 0.49 0.63
N PHE A 128 -42.61 0.84 1.84
CA PHE A 128 -41.22 0.63 2.28
C PHE A 128 -40.86 -0.86 2.37
N ARG A 129 -39.73 -1.25 1.77
CA ARG A 129 -39.19 -2.62 1.80
C ARG A 129 -37.74 -2.58 2.29
N SER A 130 -37.37 -3.53 3.13
CA SER A 130 -36.01 -3.63 3.68
C SER A 130 -35.54 -5.06 3.87
N GLY A 131 -34.23 -5.23 3.96
CA GLY A 131 -33.57 -6.47 4.37
C GLY A 131 -32.20 -6.19 4.97
N SER A 132 -31.55 -7.22 5.47
CA SER A 132 -30.26 -7.13 6.17
C SER A 132 -29.16 -7.96 5.51
N ILE A 133 -27.91 -7.50 5.63
CA ILE A 133 -26.71 -8.23 5.21
C ILE A 133 -25.58 -7.99 6.21
N TYR A 134 -24.79 -9.04 6.51
CA TYR A 134 -23.55 -8.87 7.26
C TYR A 134 -22.42 -8.50 6.31
N LEU A 135 -21.68 -7.43 6.63
CA LEU A 135 -20.55 -6.94 5.85
C LEU A 135 -19.35 -6.73 6.78
N THR A 136 -18.15 -7.04 6.31
CA THR A 136 -16.92 -6.59 6.95
C THR A 136 -16.60 -5.16 6.51
N ALA A 137 -15.70 -4.47 7.21
CA ALA A 137 -15.20 -3.19 6.72
C ALA A 137 -14.58 -3.35 5.32
N GLY A 138 -14.97 -2.51 4.36
CA GLY A 138 -14.56 -2.63 2.96
C GLY A 138 -15.48 -1.92 1.96
N ILE A 139 -15.14 -2.02 0.67
CA ILE A 139 -15.88 -1.42 -0.44
C ILE A 139 -16.64 -2.53 -1.17
N TYR A 140 -17.93 -2.34 -1.43
CA TYR A 140 -18.80 -3.35 -2.05
C TYR A 140 -19.57 -2.78 -3.22
N ALA A 141 -19.80 -3.59 -4.25
CA ALA A 141 -20.74 -3.22 -5.32
C ALA A 141 -22.17 -3.10 -4.75
N ILE A 142 -22.89 -2.07 -5.16
CA ILE A 142 -24.30 -1.86 -4.82
C ILE A 142 -25.11 -1.64 -6.10
N GLU A 143 -26.28 -2.28 -6.18
CA GLU A 143 -27.21 -2.16 -7.30
C GLU A 143 -28.63 -1.99 -6.77
N LEU A 144 -29.34 -0.97 -7.25
CA LEU A 144 -30.79 -0.80 -7.05
C LEU A 144 -31.48 -0.87 -8.41
N MET A 145 -32.38 -1.83 -8.57
CA MET A 145 -33.30 -1.90 -9.70
C MET A 145 -34.64 -1.32 -9.28
N TYR A 146 -35.20 -0.47 -10.13
CA TYR A 146 -36.51 0.16 -9.98
C TYR A 146 -37.32 -0.05 -11.27
N TYR A 147 -38.64 -0.20 -11.17
CA TYR A 147 -39.51 0.00 -12.31
C TYR A 147 -40.77 0.78 -11.97
N GLU A 148 -41.28 1.46 -12.98
CA GLU A 148 -42.57 2.15 -13.01
C GLU A 148 -43.43 1.51 -14.10
N ASN A 149 -44.61 0.98 -13.76
CA ASN A 149 -45.58 0.52 -14.75
C ASN A 149 -46.53 1.66 -15.13
N GLY A 150 -47.13 2.33 -14.15
CA GLY A 150 -47.83 3.58 -14.35
C GLY A 150 -48.51 4.15 -13.11
N GLY A 151 -48.76 5.46 -13.11
CA GLY A 151 -49.33 6.17 -11.97
C GLY A 151 -48.36 7.18 -11.38
N GLY A 152 -48.02 7.02 -10.10
CA GLY A 152 -47.08 7.91 -9.41
C GLY A 152 -45.71 7.26 -9.30
N ALA A 153 -44.66 7.93 -9.75
CA ALA A 153 -43.31 7.38 -9.74
C ALA A 153 -42.46 7.93 -8.58
N LEU A 154 -41.93 7.05 -7.72
CA LEU A 154 -40.95 7.41 -6.70
C LEU A 154 -39.98 6.27 -6.40
N VAL A 155 -38.77 6.60 -5.96
CA VAL A 155 -37.79 5.62 -5.46
C VAL A 155 -36.78 6.26 -4.52
N ASN A 156 -36.43 5.58 -3.43
CA ASN A 156 -35.31 5.98 -2.58
C ASN A 156 -34.45 4.78 -2.14
N LEU A 157 -33.19 5.06 -1.81
CA LEU A 157 -32.27 4.12 -1.17
C LEU A 157 -31.92 4.62 0.22
N GLN A 158 -32.24 3.80 1.22
CA GLN A 158 -32.00 4.07 2.61
C GLN A 158 -31.20 2.93 3.27
N TRP A 159 -30.52 3.29 4.34
CA TRP A 159 -29.92 2.34 5.29
C TRP A 159 -30.24 2.72 6.73
N TYR A 160 -30.15 1.76 7.62
CA TYR A 160 -30.39 1.98 9.04
C TYR A 160 -29.10 2.34 9.77
N LEU A 161 -28.97 3.59 10.19
CA LEU A 161 -27.84 4.12 10.95
C LEU A 161 -28.32 4.98 12.11
N ASN A 162 -27.56 4.97 13.21
CA ASN A 162 -27.84 5.81 14.38
C ASN A 162 -29.30 5.69 14.87
N ASN A 163 -29.83 4.47 14.90
CA ASN A 163 -31.22 4.13 15.26
C ASN A 163 -32.29 4.81 14.38
N SER A 164 -31.98 5.10 13.11
CA SER A 164 -32.94 5.68 12.17
C SER A 164 -32.66 5.26 10.73
N TRP A 165 -33.69 5.28 9.89
CA TRP A 165 -33.51 5.15 8.45
C TRP A 165 -33.03 6.47 7.85
N GLN A 166 -31.97 6.42 7.07
CA GLN A 166 -31.34 7.58 6.46
C GLN A 166 -31.11 7.32 4.97
N ILE A 167 -31.20 8.36 4.15
CA ILE A 167 -30.78 8.27 2.74
C ILE A 167 -29.30 7.90 2.70
N VAL A 168 -28.93 6.97 1.83
CA VAL A 168 -27.52 6.69 1.54
C VAL A 168 -26.98 7.87 0.73
N ASP A 169 -26.23 8.74 1.39
CA ASP A 169 -25.69 9.95 0.77
C ASP A 169 -24.37 9.71 0.01
N SER A 170 -23.95 10.73 -0.73
CA SER A 170 -22.79 10.70 -1.62
C SER A 170 -21.44 10.52 -0.91
N THR A 171 -21.38 10.60 0.43
CA THR A 171 -20.15 10.32 1.21
C THR A 171 -19.87 8.83 1.33
N TYR A 172 -20.89 7.99 1.17
CA TYR A 172 -20.79 6.54 1.29
C TYR A 172 -20.81 5.81 -0.04
N ILE A 173 -21.22 6.46 -1.13
CA ILE A 173 -21.35 5.84 -2.47
C ILE A 173 -20.52 6.53 -3.55
N ALA A 174 -20.02 5.73 -4.49
CA ALA A 174 -19.24 6.20 -5.62
C ALA A 174 -19.54 5.42 -6.91
N THR A 175 -19.30 6.07 -8.05
CA THR A 175 -19.50 5.48 -9.38
C THR A 175 -18.48 4.38 -9.70
N ASP A 176 -17.33 4.40 -9.04
CA ASP A 176 -16.26 3.40 -9.16
C ASP A 176 -15.57 3.17 -7.79
N SER A 177 -15.13 1.94 -7.53
CA SER A 177 -14.47 1.54 -6.28
C SER A 177 -13.20 2.33 -5.96
N THR A 178 -12.51 2.81 -6.99
CA THR A 178 -11.27 3.59 -6.89
C THR A 178 -11.46 4.93 -6.18
N TYR A 179 -12.69 5.45 -6.10
CA TYR A 179 -12.97 6.69 -5.36
C TYR A 179 -12.63 6.56 -3.87
N PHE A 180 -12.88 5.39 -3.28
CA PHE A 180 -12.60 5.14 -1.87
C PHE A 180 -11.16 4.65 -1.61
N THR A 181 -10.38 4.44 -2.67
CA THR A 181 -8.98 4.09 -2.52
C THR A 181 -8.16 5.37 -2.30
N PRO A 182 -7.34 5.45 -1.23
CA PRO A 182 -6.43 6.58 -1.05
C PRO A 182 -5.55 6.73 -2.29
N ALA A 183 -5.33 7.98 -2.73
CA ALA A 183 -4.39 8.25 -3.82
C ALA A 183 -3.03 7.61 -3.49
N THR A 184 -2.43 6.93 -4.47
CA THR A 184 -1.06 6.43 -4.33
C THR A 184 -0.16 7.59 -3.92
N PRO A 185 0.57 7.50 -2.79
CA PRO A 185 1.43 8.59 -2.36
C PRO A 185 2.47 8.89 -3.44
N THR A 186 2.54 10.15 -3.84
CA THR A 186 3.58 10.67 -4.72
C THR A 186 4.83 10.94 -3.90
N TYR A 187 5.87 10.12 -4.13
CA TYR A 187 7.17 10.28 -3.49
C TYR A 187 7.82 11.60 -3.94
N SER A 188 8.27 12.42 -2.97
CA SER A 188 8.92 13.71 -3.25
C SER A 188 10.25 13.56 -4.01
N SER A 189 10.81 12.35 -4.06
CA SER A 189 11.91 11.96 -4.94
C SER A 189 12.01 10.45 -5.04
N GLY A 190 12.12 9.91 -6.25
CA GLY A 190 12.55 8.53 -6.46
C GLY A 190 14.07 8.38 -6.31
N ILE A 191 14.53 7.14 -6.18
CA ILE A 191 15.95 6.78 -6.32
C ILE A 191 16.52 7.43 -7.60
N THR A 192 17.63 8.15 -7.49
CA THR A 192 18.27 8.74 -8.68
C THR A 192 18.76 7.63 -9.60
N THR A 193 18.84 7.89 -10.91
CA THR A 193 19.42 6.95 -11.88
C THR A 193 20.83 6.51 -11.48
N ALA A 194 21.63 7.41 -10.90
CA ALA A 194 22.96 7.10 -10.38
C ALA A 194 22.92 6.10 -9.21
N GLN A 195 21.99 6.27 -8.27
CA GLN A 195 21.79 5.34 -7.15
C GLN A 195 21.23 3.99 -7.62
N GLN A 196 20.30 3.98 -8.58
CA GLN A 196 19.77 2.76 -9.18
C GLN A 196 20.86 2.00 -9.97
N THR A 197 21.68 2.72 -10.72
CA THR A 197 22.84 2.16 -11.43
C THR A 197 23.85 1.58 -10.43
N ARG A 198 24.06 2.28 -9.31
CA ARG A 198 24.94 1.78 -8.24
C ARG A 198 24.37 0.56 -7.54
N LYS A 199 23.06 0.52 -7.22
CA LYS A 199 22.38 -0.69 -6.70
C LYS A 199 22.59 -1.88 -7.65
N THR A 200 22.33 -1.69 -8.94
CA THR A 200 22.48 -2.74 -9.95
C THR A 200 23.94 -3.17 -10.10
N SER A 201 24.88 -2.23 -10.07
CA SER A 201 26.33 -2.50 -10.09
C SER A 201 26.74 -3.30 -8.86
N GLU A 202 26.43 -2.85 -7.65
CA GLU A 202 26.77 -3.53 -6.39
C GLU A 202 26.09 -4.92 -6.27
N THR A 203 24.87 -5.09 -6.80
CA THR A 203 24.23 -6.41 -6.89
C THR A 203 24.95 -7.35 -7.88
N THR A 204 25.43 -6.81 -9.00
CA THR A 204 26.24 -7.56 -10.00
C THR A 204 27.62 -7.91 -9.44
N GLN A 205 28.15 -7.11 -8.50
CA GLN A 205 29.43 -7.34 -7.83
C GLN A 205 29.45 -8.58 -6.93
N ARG A 206 28.29 -9.17 -6.59
CA ARG A 206 28.19 -10.48 -5.92
C ARG A 206 29.01 -11.58 -6.62
N LEU A 207 29.26 -11.43 -7.91
CA LEU A 207 29.91 -12.45 -8.75
C LEU A 207 31.39 -12.16 -9.10
N ASN A 208 31.91 -10.95 -8.83
CA ASN A 208 33.27 -10.52 -9.25
C ASN A 208 34.05 -9.87 -8.09
N GLN A 209 34.52 -10.69 -7.15
CA GLN A 209 35.16 -10.24 -5.90
C GLN A 209 36.69 -10.20 -6.02
N SER A 210 37.32 -9.19 -5.41
CA SER A 210 38.78 -9.06 -5.31
C SER A 210 39.30 -8.91 -3.86
N GLY A 211 38.40 -8.99 -2.86
CA GLY A 211 38.70 -8.88 -1.43
C GLY A 211 38.31 -10.15 -0.65
N ASN A 212 38.11 -10.02 0.67
CA ASN A 212 37.74 -11.14 1.53
C ASN A 212 36.24 -11.42 1.48
N GLU A 213 35.85 -12.68 1.61
CA GLU A 213 34.46 -13.13 1.71
C GLU A 213 34.22 -13.88 3.02
N ILE A 214 33.15 -13.53 3.72
CA ILE A 214 32.66 -14.26 4.88
C ILE A 214 31.19 -14.56 4.66
N GLN A 215 30.84 -15.85 4.63
CA GLN A 215 29.46 -16.34 4.56
C GLN A 215 29.16 -17.15 5.81
N ILE A 216 28.08 -16.82 6.50
CA ILE A 216 27.63 -17.54 7.69
C ILE A 216 26.14 -17.87 7.53
N GLU A 217 25.80 -19.11 7.84
CA GLU A 217 24.44 -19.55 8.14
C GLU A 217 24.40 -19.91 9.62
N GLN A 218 23.62 -19.14 10.39
CA GLN A 218 23.42 -19.39 11.80
C GLN A 218 21.96 -19.71 12.08
N ILE A 219 21.74 -20.79 12.84
CA ILE A 219 20.42 -21.25 13.29
C ILE A 219 20.44 -21.40 14.81
N GLY A 220 19.35 -20.99 15.47
CA GLY A 220 19.15 -21.09 16.92
C GLY A 220 19.06 -19.73 17.61
N ASP A 221 18.71 -19.78 18.89
CA ASP A 221 18.43 -18.62 19.71
C ASP A 221 19.62 -18.26 20.62
N ASN A 222 19.69 -17.01 21.09
CA ASN A 222 20.68 -16.52 22.06
C ASN A 222 22.15 -16.58 21.58
N ASN A 223 22.38 -16.53 20.28
CA ASN A 223 23.73 -16.54 19.71
C ASN A 223 24.34 -15.14 19.74
N ASN A 224 25.64 -15.06 20.01
CA ASN A 224 26.40 -13.82 19.90
C ASN A 224 27.46 -13.98 18.81
N ILE A 225 27.20 -13.40 17.64
CA ILE A 225 28.09 -13.47 16.48
C ILE A 225 28.76 -12.11 16.31
N THR A 226 30.09 -12.11 16.24
CA THR A 226 30.87 -10.93 15.88
C THR A 226 31.75 -11.23 14.69
N ILE A 227 31.55 -10.49 13.61
CA ILE A 227 32.39 -10.52 12.41
C ILE A 227 33.13 -9.18 12.32
N ARG A 228 34.45 -9.26 12.11
CA ARG A 228 35.31 -8.10 11.87
C ARG A 228 36.17 -8.37 10.64
N GLN A 229 36.01 -7.56 9.61
CA GLN A 229 36.77 -7.66 8.37
C GLN A 229 37.70 -6.45 8.23
N GLY A 230 38.99 -6.73 8.02
CA GLY A 230 40.04 -5.72 8.12
C GLY A 230 40.42 -4.99 6.82
N VAL A 231 41.27 -3.96 6.95
CA VAL A 231 41.67 -2.99 5.89
C VAL A 231 42.78 -3.43 4.92
N THR A 232 43.41 -4.59 5.11
CA THR A 232 44.76 -4.87 4.56
C THR A 232 44.82 -5.40 3.12
N ILE A 233 43.71 -5.53 2.41
CA ILE A 233 43.70 -5.88 0.99
C ILE A 233 42.92 -4.85 0.21
N SER A 234 43.58 -4.19 -0.75
CA SER A 234 42.89 -3.37 -1.76
C SER A 234 41.87 -4.25 -2.47
N GLY A 235 40.59 -4.01 -2.28
CA GLY A 235 39.58 -4.91 -2.82
C GLY A 235 38.17 -4.65 -2.32
N LYS A 236 37.26 -5.54 -2.72
CA LYS A 236 35.84 -5.52 -2.36
C LYS A 236 35.58 -6.59 -1.30
N ASN A 237 35.32 -6.15 -0.08
CA ASN A 237 35.11 -6.98 1.09
C ASN A 237 33.62 -7.30 1.25
N ARG A 238 33.28 -8.58 1.45
CA ARG A 238 31.91 -9.09 1.52
C ARG A 238 31.64 -9.81 2.84
N ILE A 239 30.54 -9.44 3.49
CA ILE A 239 29.89 -10.22 4.56
C ILE A 239 28.50 -10.59 4.09
N GLU A 240 28.17 -11.89 4.17
CA GLU A 240 26.81 -12.37 4.07
C GLU A 240 26.45 -13.21 5.29
N LEU A 241 25.35 -12.86 5.92
CA LEU A 241 24.84 -13.59 7.07
C LEU A 241 23.37 -13.93 6.86
N TYR A 242 23.06 -15.21 6.91
CA TYR A 242 21.73 -15.70 7.22
C TYR A 242 21.67 -16.07 8.70
N SER A 243 20.67 -15.54 9.40
CA SER A 243 20.44 -15.84 10.82
C SER A 243 18.97 -16.20 11.03
N ASN A 244 18.72 -17.34 11.69
CA ASN A 244 17.38 -17.78 12.04
C ASN A 244 17.31 -18.14 13.53
N GLY A 245 16.58 -17.34 14.28
CA GLY A 245 16.34 -17.53 15.70
C GLY A 245 16.07 -16.21 16.42
N ASN A 246 15.72 -16.33 17.69
CA ASN A 246 15.37 -15.22 18.56
C ASN A 246 16.54 -14.83 19.45
N TYR A 247 16.53 -13.60 19.96
CA TYR A 247 17.50 -13.12 20.96
C TYR A 247 18.97 -13.21 20.51
N ASN A 248 19.22 -13.28 19.20
CA ASN A 248 20.57 -13.26 18.66
C ASN A 248 21.12 -11.83 18.68
N THR A 249 22.41 -11.72 19.01
CA THR A 249 23.20 -10.49 18.93
C THR A 249 24.19 -10.63 17.78
N LEU A 250 24.03 -9.81 16.74
CA LEU A 250 24.82 -9.85 15.51
C LEU A 250 25.61 -8.56 15.35
N ASN A 251 26.94 -8.63 15.44
CA ASN A 251 27.85 -7.50 15.27
C ASN A 251 28.69 -7.69 14.00
N LEU A 252 28.30 -7.04 12.90
CA LEU A 252 28.86 -7.26 11.57
C LEU A 252 29.62 -6.02 11.12
N ASN A 253 30.95 -6.09 11.12
CA ASN A 253 31.77 -4.91 10.95
C ASN A 253 32.83 -5.06 9.86
N GLN A 254 32.94 -4.04 9.00
CA GLN A 254 33.92 -3.95 7.93
C GLN A 254 34.71 -2.63 8.03
N GLY A 255 36.02 -2.72 7.78
CA GLY A 255 36.95 -1.60 7.89
C GLY A 255 37.71 -1.54 9.22
N TYR A 256 38.00 -2.68 9.82
CA TYR A 256 38.75 -2.75 11.07
C TYR A 256 40.27 -2.74 10.82
N THR A 257 41.00 -2.03 11.67
CA THR A 257 42.46 -2.07 11.73
C THR A 257 42.93 -3.40 12.33
N THR A 258 44.22 -3.71 12.16
CA THR A 258 44.86 -4.88 12.80
C THR A 258 44.84 -4.80 14.33
N SER A 259 44.64 -3.62 14.92
CA SER A 259 44.45 -3.43 16.36
C SER A 259 42.99 -3.57 16.82
N GLY A 260 42.08 -3.96 15.93
CA GLY A 260 40.68 -4.19 16.26
C GLY A 260 39.85 -2.91 16.44
N THR A 261 40.37 -1.77 16.00
CA THR A 261 39.65 -0.49 15.98
C THR A 261 39.06 -0.21 14.60
N VAL A 262 38.05 0.63 14.53
CA VAL A 262 37.47 1.08 13.26
C VAL A 262 38.47 2.02 12.56
N SER A 263 38.77 1.77 11.29
CA SER A 263 39.71 2.58 10.50
C SER A 263 39.01 3.82 9.93
N SER A 264 39.59 5.00 10.16
CA SER A 264 39.14 6.25 9.54
C SER A 264 39.64 6.44 8.09
N ASN A 265 40.61 5.63 7.65
CA ASN A 265 41.31 5.77 6.37
C ASN A 265 41.24 4.48 5.53
N ASP A 266 40.12 3.77 5.59
CA ASP A 266 39.93 2.58 4.77
C ASP A 266 39.57 2.98 3.32
N SER A 267 40.44 2.60 2.38
CA SER A 267 40.23 2.84 0.96
C SER A 267 39.41 1.74 0.26
N ASN A 268 38.99 0.70 0.99
CA ASN A 268 38.29 -0.45 0.43
C ASN A 268 36.79 -0.22 0.23
N ASN A 269 36.18 -1.09 -0.58
CA ASN A 269 34.74 -1.14 -0.77
C ASN A 269 34.14 -2.24 0.12
N HIS A 270 33.00 -1.96 0.73
CA HIS A 270 32.34 -2.84 1.69
C HIS A 270 30.93 -3.18 1.23
N TYR A 271 30.64 -4.47 1.14
CA TYR A 271 29.32 -5.02 0.88
C TYR A 271 28.90 -5.89 2.06
N LEU A 272 27.70 -5.64 2.57
CA LEU A 272 27.09 -6.44 3.63
C LEU A 272 25.65 -6.79 3.26
N ASN A 273 25.35 -8.09 3.26
CA ASN A 273 23.99 -8.61 3.15
C ASN A 273 23.60 -9.36 4.42
N LEU A 274 22.46 -9.02 5.00
CA LEU A 274 21.88 -9.72 6.14
C LEU A 274 20.45 -10.17 5.83
N ASN A 275 20.19 -11.45 5.99
CA ASN A 275 18.84 -12.01 6.07
C ASN A 275 18.63 -12.58 7.47
N LEU A 276 17.70 -11.98 8.23
CA LEU A 276 17.39 -12.39 9.60
C LEU A 276 15.92 -12.78 9.72
N ILE A 277 15.68 -13.94 10.33
CA ILE A 277 14.35 -14.43 10.71
C ILE A 277 14.34 -14.64 12.22
N GLY A 278 13.38 -14.03 12.91
CA GLY A 278 13.18 -14.20 14.35
C GLY A 278 12.94 -12.88 15.09
N ASN A 279 12.64 -13.01 16.37
CA ASN A 279 12.21 -11.90 17.22
C ASN A 279 13.30 -11.49 18.21
N ASN A 280 13.21 -10.26 18.72
CA ASN A 280 14.06 -9.76 19.80
C ASN A 280 15.57 -9.83 19.50
N ASN A 281 15.96 -9.76 18.23
CA ASN A 281 17.36 -9.77 17.85
C ASN A 281 17.94 -8.35 17.92
N THR A 282 19.23 -8.27 18.26
CA THR A 282 20.01 -7.03 18.23
C THR A 282 21.04 -7.12 17.12
N VAL A 283 20.99 -6.20 16.16
CA VAL A 283 21.87 -6.20 14.99
C VAL A 283 22.61 -4.87 14.91
N THR A 284 23.93 -4.92 14.89
CA THR A 284 24.80 -3.77 14.63
C THR A 284 25.62 -4.03 13.38
N LYS A 285 25.55 -3.13 12.41
CA LYS A 285 26.31 -3.19 11.15
C LYS A 285 27.12 -1.91 11.00
N GLN A 286 28.43 -2.04 10.85
CA GLN A 286 29.33 -0.90 10.68
C GLN A 286 30.22 -1.09 9.45
N GLN A 287 30.27 -0.07 8.58
CA GLN A 287 31.15 -0.02 7.42
C GLN A 287 31.89 1.32 7.40
N THR A 288 33.22 1.26 7.41
CA THR A 288 34.09 2.44 7.27
C THR A 288 35.02 2.21 6.10
N GLY A 289 34.78 2.90 4.98
CA GLY A 289 35.42 2.62 3.69
C GLY A 289 35.14 3.69 2.64
N THR A 290 35.69 3.52 1.43
CA THR A 290 35.43 4.41 0.29
C THR A 290 33.99 4.27 -0.17
N ASN A 291 33.52 3.04 -0.41
CA ASN A 291 32.13 2.78 -0.80
C ASN A 291 31.50 1.76 0.14
N ASN A 292 30.42 2.17 0.81
CA ASN A 292 29.70 1.32 1.74
C ASN A 292 28.33 0.97 1.16
N PHE A 293 28.03 -0.32 1.10
CA PHE A 293 26.76 -0.85 0.66
C PHE A 293 26.22 -1.86 1.68
N LEU A 294 24.99 -1.61 2.13
CA LEU A 294 24.28 -2.45 3.08
C LEU A 294 22.91 -2.82 2.52
N GLU A 295 22.63 -4.11 2.46
CA GLU A 295 21.31 -4.66 2.17
C GLU A 295 20.85 -5.54 3.32
N THR A 296 19.61 -5.36 3.77
CA THR A 296 19.11 -6.12 4.91
C THR A 296 17.63 -6.46 4.75
N THR A 297 17.28 -7.71 5.01
CA THR A 297 15.90 -8.17 5.19
C THR A 297 15.77 -8.77 6.59
N ILE A 298 14.77 -8.32 7.34
CA ILE A 298 14.47 -8.85 8.68
C ILE A 298 12.99 -9.20 8.74
N SER A 299 12.68 -10.42 9.17
CA SER A 299 11.32 -10.86 9.46
C SER A 299 11.17 -11.26 10.91
N GLY A 300 10.39 -10.50 11.66
CA GLY A 300 10.07 -10.75 13.06
C GLY A 300 9.79 -9.48 13.84
N ASN A 301 9.39 -9.67 15.09
CA ASN A 301 8.99 -8.59 15.98
C ASN A 301 10.15 -8.14 16.88
N SER A 302 10.08 -6.88 17.33
CA SER A 302 10.94 -6.35 18.39
C SER A 302 12.44 -6.45 18.11
N ASN A 303 12.85 -6.42 16.84
CA ASN A 303 14.25 -6.39 16.47
C ASN A 303 14.81 -4.96 16.58
N ASN A 304 16.02 -4.84 17.11
CA ASN A 304 16.74 -3.58 17.23
C ASN A 304 17.93 -3.57 16.26
N VAL A 305 17.92 -2.64 15.30
CA VAL A 305 18.89 -2.59 14.22
C VAL A 305 19.61 -1.27 14.20
N THR A 306 20.93 -1.32 14.23
CA THR A 306 21.82 -0.16 14.09
C THR A 306 22.65 -0.31 12.82
N ASN A 307 22.59 0.68 11.94
CA ASN A 307 23.40 0.79 10.73
C ASN A 307 24.32 2.01 10.84
N ILE A 308 25.62 1.81 10.63
CA ILE A 308 26.62 2.88 10.66
C ILE A 308 27.44 2.79 9.38
N GLN A 309 27.41 3.85 8.56
CA GLN A 309 28.23 3.95 7.34
C GLN A 309 29.01 5.28 7.35
N GLN A 310 30.33 5.19 7.35
CA GLN A 310 31.27 6.33 7.47
C GLN A 310 32.36 6.23 6.39
N GLY A 311 33.04 7.33 6.09
CA GLY A 311 34.12 7.36 5.09
C GLY A 311 33.90 8.31 3.93
N THR A 312 34.73 8.20 2.89
CA THR A 312 35.03 9.33 1.99
C THR A 312 34.17 9.43 0.74
N SER A 313 33.65 8.31 0.23
CA SER A 313 32.74 8.26 -0.93
C SER A 313 31.35 7.78 -0.48
N GLY A 314 30.51 7.25 -1.37
CA GLY A 314 29.08 7.15 -1.10
C GLY A 314 28.68 6.00 -0.17
N LYS A 315 27.59 6.23 0.56
CA LYS A 315 26.95 5.32 1.52
C LYS A 315 25.56 4.96 0.99
N ILE A 316 25.28 3.67 0.86
CA ILE A 316 24.01 3.16 0.36
C ILE A 316 23.47 2.12 1.32
N LEU A 317 22.20 2.28 1.68
CA LEU A 317 21.47 1.35 2.51
C LEU A 317 20.11 1.01 1.89
N PHE A 318 19.81 -0.28 1.80
CA PHE A 318 18.48 -0.81 1.55
C PHE A 318 18.08 -1.71 2.71
N GLN A 319 16.93 -1.45 3.32
CA GLN A 319 16.50 -2.21 4.48
C GLN A 319 15.00 -2.47 4.48
N ASN A 320 14.63 -3.75 4.47
CA ASN A 320 13.25 -4.21 4.61
C ASN A 320 13.09 -4.89 5.97
N VAL A 321 12.13 -4.43 6.77
CA VAL A 321 11.82 -5.02 8.08
C VAL A 321 10.32 -5.30 8.16
N SER A 322 9.94 -6.57 8.33
CA SER A 322 8.55 -6.98 8.51
C SER A 322 8.30 -7.53 9.92
N GLY A 323 7.16 -7.20 10.51
CA GLY A 323 6.79 -7.54 11.88
C GLY A 323 6.58 -6.28 12.72
N ASN A 324 6.19 -6.43 13.98
CA ASN A 324 5.81 -5.32 14.85
C ASN A 324 6.96 -4.87 15.76
N ASN A 325 6.89 -3.63 16.26
CA ASN A 325 7.76 -3.07 17.31
C ASN A 325 9.25 -3.07 16.98
N ASN A 326 9.60 -3.01 15.69
CA ASN A 326 11.00 -2.98 15.27
C ASN A 326 11.58 -1.56 15.39
N THR A 327 12.84 -1.47 15.86
CA THR A 327 13.60 -0.23 15.95
C THR A 327 14.73 -0.23 14.93
N VAL A 328 14.84 0.82 14.12
CA VAL A 328 15.92 1.00 13.14
C VAL A 328 16.60 2.34 13.35
N THR A 329 17.89 2.31 13.65
CA THR A 329 18.75 3.49 13.76
C THR A 329 19.78 3.46 12.63
N THR A 330 19.88 4.53 11.85
CA THR A 330 20.82 4.63 10.73
C THR A 330 21.62 5.92 10.80
N ASN A 331 22.94 5.80 10.81
CA ASN A 331 23.89 6.91 10.79
C ASN A 331 24.76 6.84 9.53
N GLN A 332 24.56 7.76 8.59
CA GLN A 332 25.45 7.96 7.44
C GLN A 332 26.19 9.28 7.63
N LYS A 333 27.51 9.23 7.80
CA LYS A 333 28.31 10.42 8.11
C LYS A 333 29.50 10.59 7.18
N ASP A 334 30.11 11.78 7.20
CA ASP A 334 31.32 12.19 6.47
C ASP A 334 31.04 12.58 5.00
N SER A 335 32.07 12.61 4.13
CA SER A 335 31.94 13.10 2.75
C SER A 335 31.33 12.07 1.80
N GLY A 336 30.89 12.50 0.61
CA GLY A 336 30.28 11.60 -0.37
C GLY A 336 28.78 11.38 -0.13
N GLN A 337 28.09 10.85 -1.13
CA GLN A 337 26.62 10.80 -1.13
C GLN A 337 26.06 9.87 -0.05
N HIS A 338 24.99 10.30 0.64
CA HIS A 338 24.23 9.50 1.58
C HIS A 338 22.89 9.11 0.97
N TYR A 339 22.62 7.81 0.91
CA TYR A 339 21.34 7.28 0.46
C TYR A 339 20.86 6.15 1.36
N LEU A 340 19.60 6.20 1.73
CA LEU A 340 18.90 5.09 2.36
C LEU A 340 17.49 4.93 1.83
N ASP A 341 17.06 3.68 1.83
CA ASP A 341 15.70 3.23 1.55
C ASP A 341 15.32 2.22 2.62
N ILE A 342 14.42 2.62 3.51
CA ILE A 342 13.98 1.81 4.65
C ILE A 342 12.48 1.59 4.52
N LYS A 343 12.09 0.33 4.39
CA LYS A 343 10.70 -0.10 4.42
C LYS A 343 10.42 -0.90 5.69
N LEU A 344 9.43 -0.47 6.46
CA LEU A 344 8.95 -1.18 7.63
C LEU A 344 7.49 -1.57 7.44
N THR A 345 7.19 -2.86 7.55
CA THR A 345 5.83 -3.41 7.44
C THR A 345 5.37 -4.00 8.76
N GLY A 346 4.24 -3.51 9.28
CA GLY A 346 3.76 -3.85 10.62
C GLY A 346 3.51 -2.59 11.46
N ASN A 347 3.28 -2.76 12.76
CA ASN A 347 2.91 -1.69 13.69
C ASN A 347 3.99 -1.45 14.75
N GLY A 348 4.04 -0.25 15.35
CA GLY A 348 4.89 0.05 16.51
C GLY A 348 6.34 0.36 16.18
N HIS A 349 6.63 0.75 14.95
CA HIS A 349 8.00 0.99 14.50
C HIS A 349 8.61 2.27 15.05
N ASN A 350 9.90 2.25 15.37
CA ASN A 350 10.67 3.44 15.71
C ASN A 350 11.88 3.57 14.79
N VAL A 351 12.01 4.70 14.09
CA VAL A 351 13.07 4.96 13.13
C VAL A 351 13.81 6.23 13.48
N GLY A 352 15.13 6.13 13.66
CA GLY A 352 16.04 7.26 13.80
C GLY A 352 17.03 7.28 12.65
N VAL A 353 17.12 8.39 11.93
CA VAL A 353 18.04 8.56 10.81
C VAL A 353 18.84 9.84 10.99
N THR A 354 20.16 9.72 10.88
CA THR A 354 21.07 10.87 10.77
C THR A 354 21.90 10.75 9.49
N GLN A 355 21.76 11.71 8.58
CA GLN A 355 22.67 11.92 7.45
C GLN A 355 23.43 13.23 7.69
N GLN A 356 24.74 13.16 7.87
CA GLN A 356 25.55 14.33 8.24
C GLN A 356 26.83 14.38 7.39
N GLY A 357 27.05 15.47 6.66
CA GLY A 357 28.28 15.62 5.89
C GLY A 357 28.17 16.54 4.69
N THR A 358 29.17 16.46 3.81
CA THR A 358 29.32 17.37 2.66
C THR A 358 28.72 16.83 1.36
N GLY A 359 28.29 15.56 1.32
CA GLY A 359 27.65 14.98 0.15
C GLY A 359 26.12 14.98 0.24
N ASN A 360 25.46 14.84 -0.92
CA ASN A 360 23.99 14.90 -0.99
C ASN A 360 23.34 13.89 -0.05
N HIS A 361 22.23 14.29 0.57
CA HIS A 361 21.43 13.44 1.45
C HIS A 361 20.13 13.04 0.77
N ALA A 362 19.83 11.75 0.77
CA ALA A 362 18.58 11.20 0.26
C ALA A 362 18.07 10.11 1.19
N ALA A 363 16.82 10.21 1.60
CA ALA A 363 16.16 9.24 2.47
C ALA A 363 14.77 8.89 1.95
N THR A 364 14.51 7.61 1.70
CA THR A 364 13.15 7.07 1.50
C THR A 364 12.79 6.22 2.69
N ILE A 365 11.67 6.54 3.34
CA ILE A 365 11.20 5.82 4.53
C ILE A 365 9.71 5.50 4.33
N ASP A 366 9.39 4.21 4.21
CA ASP A 366 8.04 3.70 4.00
C ASP A 366 7.58 2.90 5.23
N PHE A 367 6.63 3.47 5.97
CA PHE A 367 5.86 2.75 6.97
C PHE A 367 4.60 2.18 6.31
N THR A 368 4.69 0.94 5.86
CA THR A 368 3.53 0.15 5.48
C THR A 368 2.92 -0.49 6.73
N ASN A 369 2.24 0.32 7.54
CA ASN A 369 1.60 -0.13 8.78
C ASN A 369 0.12 -0.44 8.53
N SER A 370 -0.44 -1.44 9.22
CA SER A 370 -1.89 -1.69 9.23
C SER A 370 -2.62 -0.62 10.07
N GLY A 371 -2.17 0.62 9.99
CA GLY A 371 -2.68 1.76 10.73
C GLY A 371 -2.13 1.98 12.14
N GLY A 372 -1.20 1.16 12.61
CA GLY A 372 -0.63 1.26 13.97
C GLY A 372 0.43 2.35 14.13
N ALA A 373 0.74 2.67 15.39
CA ALA A 373 1.66 3.74 15.75
C ALA A 373 3.05 3.59 15.11
N SER A 374 3.68 4.72 14.77
CA SER A 374 5.07 4.76 14.34
C SER A 374 5.73 6.08 14.71
N SER A 375 7.04 6.04 14.93
CA SER A 375 7.88 7.20 15.23
C SER A 375 9.00 7.30 14.21
N LEU A 376 9.21 8.50 13.68
CA LEU A 376 10.33 8.86 12.82
C LEU A 376 11.01 10.14 13.32
N ASN A 377 12.33 10.07 13.49
CA ASN A 377 13.20 11.24 13.59
C ASN A 377 14.24 11.18 12.46
N LEU A 378 14.19 12.12 11.52
CA LEU A 378 15.14 12.27 10.42
C LEU A 378 15.90 13.58 10.57
N ASN A 379 17.21 13.49 10.71
CA ASN A 379 18.13 14.64 10.70
C ASN A 379 19.05 14.55 9.47
N GLN A 380 18.98 15.53 8.58
CA GLN A 380 19.89 15.67 7.43
C GLN A 380 20.65 17.00 7.54
N SER A 381 21.93 16.99 7.91
CA SER A 381 22.71 18.20 8.20
C SER A 381 23.94 18.35 7.29
N GLY A 382 24.00 19.43 6.51
CA GLY A 382 25.09 19.66 5.54
C GLY A 382 24.80 20.79 4.56
N SER A 383 25.78 21.24 3.78
CA SER A 383 25.65 22.41 2.90
C SER A 383 25.15 22.11 1.48
N VAL A 384 24.55 20.94 1.25
CA VAL A 384 24.17 20.42 -0.06
C VAL A 384 22.74 19.86 -0.04
N ASN A 385 22.23 19.42 -1.20
CA ASN A 385 20.84 18.97 -1.34
C ASN A 385 20.49 17.89 -0.30
N GLN A 386 19.44 18.18 0.47
CA GLN A 386 18.85 17.27 1.43
C GLN A 386 17.44 16.94 0.96
N ILE A 387 17.23 15.69 0.56
CA ILE A 387 15.97 15.23 -0.02
C ILE A 387 15.46 14.07 0.82
N TYR A 388 14.15 14.04 1.04
CA TYR A 388 13.50 12.93 1.70
C TYR A 388 12.14 12.61 1.07
N SER A 389 11.71 11.37 1.21
CA SER A 389 10.35 10.93 0.93
C SER A 389 9.89 10.01 2.05
N ILE A 390 8.75 10.35 2.66
CA ILE A 390 8.21 9.63 3.80
C ILE A 390 6.78 9.22 3.49
N GLN A 391 6.50 7.93 3.66
CA GLN A 391 5.14 7.40 3.63
C GLN A 391 4.79 6.89 5.02
N GLN A 392 3.69 7.39 5.57
CA GLN A 392 3.20 7.02 6.90
C GLN A 392 1.68 7.07 6.90
N SER A 393 1.02 6.02 7.39
CA SER A 393 -0.43 5.99 7.62
C SER A 393 -0.72 5.95 9.12
N CYS A 394 -1.65 6.76 9.60
CA CYS A 394 -1.90 6.99 11.02
C CYS A 394 -3.40 7.00 11.28
N VAL A 395 -3.97 5.84 11.59
CA VAL A 395 -5.43 5.69 11.83
C VAL A 395 -5.75 5.26 13.26
N ASN A 396 -4.75 5.14 14.13
CA ASN A 396 -4.86 4.70 15.52
C ASN A 396 -4.78 5.89 16.51
N ALA A 397 -5.40 5.74 17.69
CA ALA A 397 -5.46 6.77 18.74
C ALA A 397 -4.13 7.08 19.47
N ALA A 398 -3.16 6.16 19.47
CA ALA A 398 -1.79 6.40 19.93
C ALA A 398 -0.95 7.23 18.93
N GLY A 399 -1.46 7.43 17.70
CA GLY A 399 -0.93 8.37 16.71
C GLY A 399 0.39 7.94 16.07
N CYS A 400 0.93 8.84 15.25
CA CYS A 400 2.30 8.75 14.75
C CYS A 400 3.04 10.06 15.03
N SER A 401 4.36 9.97 15.16
CA SER A 401 5.23 11.14 15.24
C SER A 401 6.24 11.13 14.12
N THR A 402 6.39 12.27 13.45
CA THR A 402 7.45 12.49 12.46
C THR A 402 8.12 13.83 12.77
N THR A 403 9.44 13.81 12.95
CA THR A 403 10.27 15.01 13.13
C THR A 403 11.36 15.02 12.07
N ILE A 404 11.40 16.09 11.28
CA ILE A 404 12.41 16.31 10.25
C ILE A 404 13.24 17.53 10.63
N THR A 405 14.56 17.40 10.58
CA THR A 405 15.50 18.49 10.86
C THR A 405 16.49 18.58 9.70
N GLN A 406 16.49 19.73 9.02
CA GLN A 406 17.39 20.06 7.90
C GLN A 406 18.06 21.40 8.19
N PRO A 407 19.14 21.42 9.00
CA PRO A 407 19.86 22.63 9.34
C PRO A 407 20.90 23.04 8.30
#